data_AF-A0A0F3N4A1-F1
#
_entry.id   AF-A0A0F3N4A1-F1
#
_cell.length_a   1.000
_cell.length_b   1.000
_cell.length_c   1.000
_cell.angle_alpha   90.00
_cell.angle_beta   90.00
_cell.angle_gamma   90.00
#
_symmetry.space_group_name_H-M   'P 1'
#
loop_
_entity.id
_entity.type
_entity.pdbx_description
1 polymer ?
#
loop_
_entity_poly.entity_id
_entity_poly.type
_entity_poly.pdbx_seq_one_letter_code
_entity_poly.pdbx_strand_id
1 'polypeptide(L)' 'MSYVPIVIEPTSRGERAYDIYSRLLKERIIFVCSTVEDHMANLIVAQLLFLEAENPKKDIYIYINSPEEL' A
#
# COMPACT_ATOMS: atom_id res chain seq x y z
N MET A 1 -14.97 2.59 13.41
CA MET A 1 -14.16 2.93 12.23
C MET A 1 -12.99 3.77 12.70
N SER A 2 -11.77 3.31 12.49
CA SER A 2 -10.58 4.17 12.67
C SER A 2 -10.48 5.09 11.45
N TYR A 3 -10.33 6.39 11.66
CA TYR A 3 -10.16 7.34 10.57
C TYR A 3 -8.74 7.19 10.00
N VAL A 4 -8.65 6.75 8.74
CA VAL A 4 -7.39 6.76 7.99
C VAL A 4 -7.08 8.20 7.58
N PRO A 5 -5.93 8.78 7.95
CA PRO A 5 -5.57 10.14 7.58
C PRO A 5 -5.49 10.34 6.06
N ILE A 6 -5.83 11.55 5.62
CA ILE A 6 -5.73 11.98 4.23
C ILE A 6 -4.53 12.91 4.09
N VAL A 7 -3.75 12.71 3.02
CA VAL A 7 -2.62 13.54 2.61
C VAL A 7 -2.99 14.27 1.32
N ILE A 8 -2.69 15.56 1.26
CA ILE A 8 -2.90 16.41 0.08
C ILE A 8 -1.55 16.67 -0.57
N GLU A 9 -1.40 16.30 -1.85
CA GLU A 9 -0.20 16.58 -2.63
C GLU A 9 -0.45 17.62 -3.72
N PRO A 10 0.46 18.59 -3.91
CA PRO A 10 0.43 19.45 -5.08
C PRO A 10 0.81 18.67 -6.33
N THR A 11 0.13 18.97 -7.43
CA THR A 11 0.37 18.42 -8.77
C THR A 11 0.39 19.56 -9.79
N SER A 12 0.84 19.28 -11.01
CA SER A 12 0.83 20.27 -12.10
C SER A 12 -0.58 20.75 -12.50
N ARG A 13 -1.64 20.07 -12.05
CA ARG A 13 -3.05 20.40 -12.35
C ARG A 13 -3.86 20.81 -11.12
N GLY A 14 -3.20 21.13 -10.00
CA GLY A 14 -3.86 21.46 -8.72
C GLY A 14 -3.47 20.47 -7.63
N GLU A 15 -4.37 20.18 -6.69
CA GLU A 15 -4.10 19.28 -5.58
C GLU A 15 -4.74 17.91 -5.78
N ARG A 16 -4.10 16.86 -5.26
CA ARG A 16 -4.67 15.51 -5.22
C ARG A 16 -4.62 14.96 -3.80
N ALA A 17 -5.77 14.51 -3.32
CA ALA A 17 -5.92 13.86 -2.03
C ALA A 17 -5.75 12.34 -2.15
N TYR A 18 -5.07 11.75 -1.19
CA TYR A 18 -4.90 10.30 -1.03
C TYR A 18 -5.09 9.96 0.44
N ASP A 19 -5.63 8.79 0.77
CA ASP A 19 -5.36 8.23 2.08
C ASP A 19 -3.87 7.88 2.21
N ILE A 20 -3.36 7.82 3.44
CA ILE A 20 -1.93 7.60 3.69
C ILE A 20 -1.40 6.29 3.06
N TYR A 21 -2.21 5.22 3.00
CA TYR A 21 -1.76 3.95 2.42
C TYR A 21 -1.65 4.05 0.89
N SER A 22 -2.66 4.62 0.22
CA SER A 22 -2.60 4.89 -1.21
C SER A 22 -1.41 5.79 -1.57
N ARG A 23 -1.10 6.77 -0.72
CA ARG A 23 0.06 7.63 -0.91
C ARG A 23 1.38 6.85 -0.81
N LEU A 24 1.52 5.96 0.15
CA LEU A 24 2.73 5.16 0.35
C LEU A 24 2.87 4.06 -0.71
N LEU A 25 1.77 3.52 -1.23
CA LEU A 25 1.80 2.59 -2.36
C LEU A 25 2.43 3.22 -3.62
N LYS A 26 2.23 4.53 -3.86
CA LYS A 26 2.94 5.27 -4.93
C LYS A 26 4.47 5.29 -4.72
N GLU A 27 4.94 5.22 -3.48
CA GLU A 27 6.37 5.03 -3.15
C GLU A 27 6.81 3.56 -3.15
N ARG A 28 5.92 2.64 -3.58
CA ARG A 28 6.15 1.19 -3.66
C ARG A 28 6.29 0.54 -2.30
N ILE A 29 5.53 1.04 -1.32
CA ILE A 29 5.49 0.52 0.03
C ILE A 29 4.17 -0.24 0.24
N ILE A 30 4.27 -1.51 0.60
CA ILE A 30 3.13 -2.38 0.94
C ILE A 30 3.17 -2.70 2.43
N PHE A 31 2.01 -2.64 3.08
CA PHE A 31 1.83 -3.00 4.49
C PHE A 31 1.14 -4.35 4.62
N VAL A 32 1.70 -5.21 5.46
CA VAL A 32 1.06 -6.46 5.90
C VAL A 32 0.84 -6.32 7.40
N CYS A 33 -0.35 -5.86 7.76
CA CYS A 33 -0.71 -5.56 9.14
C CYS A 33 -1.93 -6.41 9.49
N SER A 34 -1.86 -7.19 10.57
CA SER A 34 -2.82 -8.27 10.95
C SER A 34 -2.49 -9.65 10.39
N THR A 35 -3.21 -10.65 10.89
CA THR A 35 -3.10 -12.06 10.50
C THR A 35 -3.27 -12.26 9.01
N VAL A 36 -2.45 -13.14 8.42
CA VAL A 36 -2.50 -13.46 7.00
C VAL A 36 -3.70 -14.36 6.69
N GLU A 37 -4.78 -13.73 6.26
CA GLU A 37 -5.98 -14.39 5.74
C GLU A 37 -6.06 -14.29 4.20
N ASP A 38 -6.82 -15.18 3.55
CA ASP A 38 -6.97 -15.26 2.09
C ASP A 38 -7.32 -13.92 1.43
N HIS A 39 -8.18 -13.13 2.08
CA HIS A 39 -8.57 -11.82 1.55
C HIS A 39 -7.39 -10.84 1.54
N MET A 40 -6.62 -10.78 2.63
CA MET A 40 -5.44 -9.92 2.70
C MET A 40 -4.37 -10.39 1.71
N ALA A 41 -4.12 -11.70 1.63
CA ALA A 41 -3.18 -12.28 0.69
C ALA A 41 -3.51 -11.86 -0.76
N ASN A 42 -4.78 -11.93 -1.16
CA ASN A 42 -5.23 -11.49 -2.48
C ASN A 42 -4.98 -9.99 -2.72
N LEU A 43 -5.22 -9.13 -1.71
CA LEU A 43 -4.93 -7.69 -1.82
C LEU A 43 -3.43 -7.40 -1.94
N ILE A 44 -2.58 -8.15 -1.24
CA ILE A 44 -1.12 -8.01 -1.34
C ILE A 44 -0.64 -8.44 -2.73
N VAL A 45 -1.14 -9.56 -3.26
CA VAL A 45 -0.80 -10.03 -4.62
C VAL A 45 -1.20 -8.99 -5.67
N ALA A 46 -2.40 -8.40 -5.56
CA ALA A 46 -2.84 -7.35 -6.47
C ALA A 46 -1.92 -6.12 -6.43
N GLN A 47 -1.48 -5.69 -5.24
CA GLN A 47 -0.53 -4.57 -5.09
C GLN A 47 0.85 -4.91 -5.68
N LEU A 48 1.36 -6.13 -5.49
CA LEU A 48 2.63 -6.56 -6.07
C LEU A 48 2.59 -6.54 -7.60
N LEU A 49 1.56 -7.13 -8.21
CA LEU A 49 1.39 -7.14 -9.66
C LEU A 49 1.23 -5.74 -10.24
N PHE A 50 0.49 -4.87 -9.55
CA PHE A 50 0.35 -3.47 -9.93
C PHE A 50 1.71 -2.74 -9.96
N LEU A 51 2.52 -2.88 -8.91
CA LEU A 51 3.83 -2.24 -8.81
C LEU A 51 4.86 -2.83 -9.79
N GLU A 52 4.81 -4.15 -10.04
CA GLU A 52 5.64 -4.80 -11.06
C GLU A 52 5.32 -4.27 -12.46
N ALA A 53 4.04 -4.13 -12.80
CA ALA A 53 3.62 -3.60 -14.10
C ALA A 53 4.03 -2.13 -14.30
N GLU A 54 4.04 -1.30 -13.25
CA GLU A 54 4.49 0.09 -13.35
C GLU A 54 6.01 0.20 -13.59
N ASN A 55 6.81 -0.56 -12.86
CA ASN A 55 8.26 -0.59 -13.03
C ASN A 55 8.87 -1.86 -12.44
N PRO A 56 9.20 -2.88 -13.26
CA PRO A 56 9.70 -4.16 -12.77
C PRO A 56 11.15 -4.09 -12.27
N LYS A 57 11.86 -2.99 -12.54
CA LYS A 57 13.27 -2.81 -12.11
C LYS A 57 13.41 -2.06 -10.79
N LYS A 58 12.33 -1.47 -10.27
CA LYS A 58 12.37 -0.69 -9.03
C LYS A 58 11.92 -1.55 -7.86
N ASP A 59 12.67 -1.49 -6.77
CA ASP A 59 12.39 -2.27 -5.57
C ASP A 59 10.98 -2.01 -5.01
N ILE A 60 10.45 -3.01 -4.31
CA ILE A 60 9.22 -2.94 -3.53
C ILE A 60 9.60 -3.15 -2.07
N TYR A 61 9.12 -2.27 -1.20
CA TYR A 61 9.36 -2.35 0.24
C TYR A 61 8.11 -2.91 0.93
N ILE A 62 8.28 -4.02 1.64
CA ILE A 62 7.18 -4.65 2.37
C ILE A 62 7.44 -4.49 3.87
N TYR A 63 6.52 -3.83 4.57
CA TYR A 63 6.55 -3.66 6.02
C TYR A 63 5.56 -4.65 6.64
N ILE A 64 6.09 -5.60 7.40
CA ILE A 64 5.31 -6.70 7.99
C ILE A 64 5.16 -6.45 9.48
N ASN A 65 3.91 -6.36 9.92
CA ASN A 65 3.47 -6.32 11.30
C ASN A 65 2.25 -7.25 11.46
N SER A 66 2.47 -8.54 11.22
CA SER A 66 1.48 -9.60 11.40
C SER A 66 1.76 -10.33 12.71
N PRO A 67 0.81 -10.43 13.65
CA PRO A 67 0.94 -11.39 14.74
C PRO A 67 0.91 -12.81 14.18
N GLU A 68 1.51 -13.75 14.91
CA GLU A 68 1.28 -15.17 14.68
C GLU A 68 -0.13 -15.54 15.19
N GLU A 69 -0.83 -16.40 14.46
CA GLU A 69 -1.97 -17.12 15.05
C GLU A 69 -1.45 -18.01 16.17
N LEU A 70 -1.97 -17.83 17.38
CA LEU A 70 -1.74 -18.73 18.52
C LEU A 70 -2.58 -20.00 18.41
#